data_AF-A0A7K9Y4G7-F1
#
_entry.id   AF-A0A7K9Y4G7-F1
#
_cell.length_a   1.000
_cell.length_b   1.000
_cell.length_c   1.000
_cell.angle_alpha   90.00
_cell.angle_beta   90.00
_cell.angle_gamma   90.00
#
_symmetry.space_group_name_H-M   'P 1'
#
loop_
_entity.id
_entity.type
_entity.pdbx_description
1 polymer ?
#
loop_
_entity_poly.entity_id
_entity_poly.type
_entity_poly.pdbx_seq_one_letter_code
_entity_poly.pdbx_strand_id
1 'polypeptide(L)'
;AHLPFAVIGSTEELKIGNKMMKARQYPWGTVQVENEAHCDFVKLREMLIRVNMEDLREQTHTRHYELYRRCKLEEMGFKDTDPDSKPFSLQETYEAKRNEFLGELQKKEEAMRQMFVQRVKEKEAELKEAEKELHEKFDRLKKLHQDEKKKLEDKKKSLDDEVNAFKQRKTAAELLQSQAQQAGGSQTLKRDKERK
;
A
#
# COMPACT_ATOMS: atom_id res chain seq x y z
N ALA A 1 2.67 -15.77 -63.34
CA ALA A 1 2.70 -15.31 -61.94
C ALA A 1 1.54 -15.97 -61.20
N HIS A 2 1.81 -16.78 -60.16
CA HIS A 2 0.82 -17.58 -59.42
C HIS A 2 0.73 -17.19 -57.93
N LEU A 3 1.09 -15.95 -57.59
CA LEU A 3 0.95 -15.44 -56.23
C LEU A 3 -0.33 -14.59 -56.14
N PRO A 4 -1.17 -14.78 -55.10
CA PRO A 4 -1.05 -15.74 -54.00
C PRO A 4 -1.41 -17.18 -54.41
N PHE A 5 -0.79 -18.19 -53.78
CA PHE A 5 -1.08 -19.60 -54.05
C PHE A 5 -2.43 -20.04 -53.46
N ALA A 6 -3.27 -20.69 -54.25
CA ALA A 6 -4.50 -21.32 -53.76
C ALA A 6 -4.18 -22.71 -53.18
N VAL A 7 -3.94 -22.79 -51.86
CA VAL A 7 -3.47 -24.01 -51.20
C VAL A 7 -4.56 -24.73 -50.41
N ILE A 8 -4.45 -26.06 -50.38
CA ILE A 8 -5.30 -26.93 -49.57
C ILE A 8 -4.38 -27.79 -48.71
N GLY A 9 -4.60 -27.79 -47.39
CA GLY A 9 -3.86 -28.64 -46.45
C GLY A 9 -4.67 -29.86 -46.03
N SER A 10 -4.01 -31.02 -45.91
CA SER A 10 -4.55 -32.21 -45.25
C SER A 10 -3.43 -33.01 -44.60
N THR A 11 -3.70 -33.55 -43.41
CA THR A 11 -2.84 -34.55 -42.74
C THR A 11 -3.34 -35.98 -42.98
N GLU A 12 -4.56 -36.15 -43.50
CA GLU A 12 -5.17 -37.45 -43.75
C GLU A 12 -4.69 -38.03 -45.09
N GLU A 13 -4.31 -39.31 -45.09
CA GLU A 13 -3.91 -40.03 -46.28
C GLU A 13 -5.02 -41.01 -46.69
N LEU A 14 -5.46 -40.90 -47.94
CA LEU A 14 -6.48 -41.75 -48.53
C LEU A 14 -5.88 -42.59 -49.65
N LYS A 15 -6.32 -43.84 -49.77
CA LYS A 15 -5.96 -44.71 -50.89
C LYS A 15 -6.79 -44.33 -52.10
N ILE A 16 -6.20 -43.58 -53.03
CA ILE A 16 -6.85 -43.18 -54.29
C ILE A 16 -6.17 -43.98 -55.41
N GLY A 17 -6.87 -44.99 -55.93
CA GLY A 17 -6.29 -46.00 -56.82
C GLY A 17 -5.30 -46.90 -56.08
N ASN A 18 -4.05 -46.93 -56.54
CA ASN A 18 -2.98 -47.77 -55.99
C ASN A 18 -1.95 -47.02 -55.12
N LYS A 19 -2.16 -45.71 -54.85
CA LYS A 19 -1.24 -44.89 -54.05
C LYS A 19 -1.96 -44.27 -52.85
N MET A 20 -1.26 -44.18 -51.72
CA MET A 20 -1.67 -43.37 -50.59
C MET A 20 -1.31 -41.91 -50.90
N MET A 21 -2.30 -41.02 -50.83
CA MET A 21 -2.10 -39.60 -51.10
C MET A 21 -2.82 -38.76 -50.05
N LYS A 22 -2.23 -37.62 -49.68
CA LYS A 22 -2.87 -36.65 -48.80
C LYS A 22 -4.07 -36.01 -49.51
N ALA A 23 -5.24 -36.12 -48.90
CA ALA A 23 -6.49 -35.67 -49.52
C ALA A 23 -7.52 -35.25 -48.47
N ARG A 24 -8.56 -34.52 -48.90
CA ARG A 24 -9.73 -34.20 -48.10
C ARG A 24 -10.96 -34.86 -48.72
N GLN A 25 -11.65 -35.69 -47.94
CA GLN A 25 -12.88 -36.35 -48.38
C GLN A 25 -14.09 -35.50 -48.00
N TYR A 26 -14.98 -35.28 -48.97
CA TYR A 26 -16.30 -34.70 -48.76
C TYR A 26 -17.39 -35.63 -49.34
N PRO A 27 -18.66 -35.45 -48.95
CA PRO A 27 -19.77 -36.20 -49.54
C PRO A 27 -19.89 -36.01 -51.07
N TRP A 28 -19.47 -34.85 -51.59
CA TRP A 28 -19.53 -34.51 -53.01
C TRP A 28 -18.24 -34.82 -53.79
N GLY A 29 -17.19 -35.33 -53.14
CA GLY A 29 -15.95 -35.70 -53.82
C GLY A 29 -14.71 -35.60 -52.95
N THR A 30 -13.57 -35.92 -53.55
CA THR A 30 -12.27 -36.00 -52.87
C THR A 30 -11.30 -35.02 -53.49
N VAL A 31 -10.71 -34.14 -52.67
CA VAL A 31 -9.74 -33.16 -53.12
C VAL A 31 -8.33 -33.62 -52.74
N GLN A 32 -7.55 -33.98 -53.75
CA GLN A 32 -6.14 -34.37 -53.61
C GLN A 32 -5.25 -33.14 -53.40
N VAL A 33 -4.41 -33.15 -52.37
CA VAL A 33 -3.52 -32.02 -52.02
C VAL A 33 -2.35 -31.90 -52.98
N GLU A 34 -1.77 -33.01 -53.45
CA GLU A 34 -0.62 -32.98 -54.37
C GLU A 34 -1.01 -32.90 -55.85
N ASN A 35 -2.29 -32.73 -56.15
CA ASN A 35 -2.78 -32.62 -57.52
C ASN A 35 -2.86 -31.14 -57.95
N GLU A 36 -2.05 -30.76 -58.94
CA GLU A 36 -1.97 -29.38 -59.45
C GLU A 36 -3.26 -28.87 -60.09
N ALA A 37 -4.16 -29.77 -60.51
CA ALA A 37 -5.48 -29.38 -61.02
C ALA A 37 -6.43 -28.94 -59.89
N HIS A 38 -6.14 -29.30 -58.64
CA HIS A 38 -6.98 -28.98 -57.48
C HIS A 38 -6.45 -27.81 -56.65
N CYS A 39 -5.12 -27.70 -56.48
CA CYS A 39 -4.51 -26.62 -55.71
C CYS A 39 -3.04 -26.41 -56.07
N ASP A 40 -2.50 -25.27 -55.64
CA ASP A 40 -1.11 -24.86 -55.91
C ASP A 40 -0.11 -25.36 -54.84
N PHE A 41 -0.46 -26.38 -54.04
CA PHE A 41 0.41 -26.87 -52.97
C PHE A 41 1.79 -27.33 -53.48
N VAL A 42 1.82 -28.00 -54.64
CA VAL A 42 3.09 -28.44 -55.27
C VAL A 42 3.98 -27.23 -55.55
N LYS A 43 3.42 -26.18 -56.16
CA LYS A 43 4.14 -24.93 -56.49
C LYS A 43 4.65 -24.23 -55.23
N LEU A 44 3.84 -24.16 -54.16
CA LEU A 44 4.27 -23.62 -52.87
C LEU A 44 5.43 -24.42 -52.25
N ARG A 45 5.33 -25.76 -52.25
CA ARG A 45 6.37 -26.64 -51.71
C ARG A 45 7.69 -26.49 -52.44
N GLU A 46 7.64 -26.44 -53.77
CA GLU A 46 8.85 -26.26 -54.59
C GLU A 46 9.48 -24.89 -54.35
N MET A 47 8.67 -23.83 -54.29
CA MET A 47 9.13 -22.48 -53.99
C MET A 47 9.85 -22.43 -52.63
N LEU A 48 9.23 -22.93 -51.57
CA LEU A 48 9.75 -22.79 -50.21
C LEU A 48 10.97 -23.69 -49.92
N ILE A 49 10.91 -24.95 -50.35
CA ILE A 49 11.83 -25.98 -49.83
C ILE A 49 12.88 -26.39 -50.86
N ARG A 50 12.57 -26.32 -52.16
CA ARG A 50 13.49 -26.81 -53.21
C ARG A 50 14.34 -25.71 -53.83
N VAL A 51 13.74 -24.56 -54.13
CA VAL A 51 14.40 -23.55 -54.97
C VAL A 51 14.82 -22.33 -54.15
N ASN A 52 13.92 -21.76 -53.33
CA ASN A 52 14.17 -20.43 -52.75
C ASN A 52 14.60 -20.46 -51.29
N MET A 53 14.91 -21.63 -50.70
CA MET A 53 15.24 -21.68 -49.27
C MET A 53 16.49 -20.85 -48.93
N GLU A 54 17.53 -20.94 -49.75
CA GLU A 54 18.76 -20.17 -49.56
C GLU A 54 18.53 -18.68 -49.76
N ASP A 55 17.84 -18.29 -50.83
CA ASP A 55 17.48 -16.89 -51.10
C ASP A 55 16.61 -16.29 -49.98
N LEU A 56 15.62 -17.03 -49.46
CA LEU A 56 14.81 -16.58 -48.32
C LEU A 56 15.66 -16.37 -47.06
N ARG A 57 16.64 -17.25 -46.81
CA ARG A 57 17.59 -17.08 -45.70
C ARG A 57 18.50 -15.88 -45.93
N GLU A 58 19.01 -15.71 -47.14
CA GLU A 58 19.87 -14.59 -47.50
C GLU A 58 19.15 -13.25 -47.40
N GLN A 59 17.92 -13.13 -47.93
CA GLN A 59 17.09 -11.93 -47.76
C GLN A 59 16.78 -11.67 -46.28
N THR A 60 16.51 -12.72 -45.51
CA THR A 60 16.30 -12.58 -44.06
C THR A 60 17.55 -12.03 -43.37
N HIS A 61 18.73 -12.50 -43.74
CA HIS A 61 19.97 -12.03 -43.15
C HIS A 61 20.34 -10.62 -43.62
N THR A 62 20.48 -10.43 -44.92
CA THR A 62 21.02 -9.20 -45.53
C THR A 62 20.06 -8.02 -45.47
N ARG A 63 18.75 -8.25 -45.38
CA ARG A 63 17.74 -7.19 -45.34
C ARG A 63 17.05 -7.10 -43.99
N HIS A 64 16.39 -8.16 -43.55
CA HIS A 64 15.55 -8.10 -42.35
C HIS A 64 16.39 -7.99 -41.08
N TYR A 65 17.41 -8.84 -40.93
CA TYR A 65 18.32 -8.80 -39.81
C TYR A 65 19.20 -7.55 -39.83
N GLU A 66 19.78 -7.16 -40.97
CA GLU A 66 20.60 -5.94 -41.02
C GLU A 66 19.79 -4.66 -40.74
N LEU A 67 18.52 -4.58 -41.15
CA LEU A 67 17.66 -3.47 -40.76
C LEU A 67 17.45 -3.44 -39.24
N TYR A 68 17.09 -4.58 -38.64
CA TYR A 68 16.94 -4.70 -37.19
C TYR A 68 18.24 -4.36 -36.46
N ARG A 69 19.38 -4.88 -36.94
CA ARG A 69 20.72 -4.66 -36.41
C ARG A 69 21.04 -3.17 -36.38
N ARG A 70 20.85 -2.46 -37.49
CA ARG A 70 21.08 -1.02 -37.58
C ARG A 70 20.22 -0.25 -36.59
N CYS A 71 18.92 -0.49 -36.56
CA CYS A 71 18.01 0.18 -35.63
C CYS A 71 18.40 -0.09 -34.16
N LYS A 72 18.80 -1.31 -33.83
CA LYS A 72 19.24 -1.67 -32.48
C LYS A 72 20.56 -1.02 -32.10
N LEU A 73 21.50 -0.97 -33.04
CA LEU A 73 22.77 -0.28 -32.84
C LEU A 73 22.55 1.22 -32.62
N GLU A 74 21.69 1.87 -33.41
CA GLU A 74 21.32 3.27 -33.22
C GLU A 74 20.66 3.51 -31.85
N GLU A 75 19.75 2.63 -31.40
CA GLU A 75 19.11 2.70 -30.08
C GLU A 75 20.14 2.56 -28.93
N MET A 76 21.17 1.74 -29.14
CA MET A 76 22.29 1.59 -28.21
C MET A 76 23.30 2.75 -28.29
N GLY A 77 23.13 3.69 -29.22
CA GLY A 77 23.98 4.88 -29.38
C GLY A 77 25.10 4.72 -30.41
N PHE A 78 25.14 3.61 -31.15
CA PHE A 78 26.06 3.41 -32.27
C PHE A 78 25.49 4.10 -33.51
N LYS A 79 25.99 5.30 -33.83
CA LYS A 79 25.70 5.99 -35.09
C LYS A 79 26.92 5.91 -35.99
N ASP A 80 26.73 5.46 -37.22
CA ASP A 80 27.73 5.62 -38.29
C ASP A 80 27.78 7.10 -38.67
N THR A 81 28.58 7.87 -37.95
CA THR A 81 28.82 9.28 -38.27
C THR A 81 30.31 9.56 -38.30
N ASP A 82 30.73 10.04 -39.48
CA ASP A 82 32.00 10.64 -39.87
C ASP A 82 33.24 9.74 -40.09
N PRO A 83 33.92 9.85 -41.27
CA PRO A 83 35.26 9.29 -41.51
C PRO A 83 36.34 9.82 -40.55
N ASP A 84 36.05 10.92 -39.84
CA ASP A 84 36.94 11.58 -38.88
C ASP A 84 36.61 11.21 -37.41
N SER A 85 35.57 10.38 -37.19
CA SER A 85 35.25 9.89 -35.86
C SER A 85 36.26 8.83 -35.42
N LYS A 86 36.89 9.06 -34.27
CA LYS A 86 37.74 8.07 -33.59
C LYS A 86 37.04 6.71 -33.57
N PRO A 87 37.78 5.59 -33.78
CA PRO A 87 37.21 4.26 -33.70
C PRO A 87 36.50 4.10 -32.36
N PHE A 88 35.18 3.99 -32.44
CA PHE A 88 34.30 3.98 -31.30
C PHE A 88 34.35 2.59 -30.66
N SER A 89 34.87 2.49 -29.44
CA SER A 89 35.04 1.20 -28.78
C SER A 89 33.70 0.71 -28.22
N LEU A 90 33.25 -0.45 -28.70
CA LEU A 90 32.10 -1.19 -28.13
C LEU A 90 32.25 -1.32 -26.60
N GLN A 91 33.46 -1.57 -26.12
CA GLN A 91 33.77 -1.68 -24.70
C GLN A 91 33.42 -0.39 -23.93
N GLU A 92 33.83 0.77 -24.46
CA GLU A 92 33.63 2.07 -23.79
C GLU A 92 32.16 2.46 -23.71
N THR A 93 31.34 2.08 -24.71
CA THR A 93 29.89 2.33 -24.64
C THR A 93 29.18 1.44 -23.65
N TYR A 94 29.53 0.15 -23.59
CA TYR A 94 29.02 -0.73 -22.55
C TYR A 94 29.43 -0.22 -21.16
N GLU A 95 30.66 0.25 -20.99
CA GLU A 95 31.13 0.85 -19.74
C GLU A 95 30.41 2.16 -19.41
N ALA A 96 30.17 3.03 -20.39
CA ALA A 96 29.40 4.27 -20.22
C ALA A 96 27.95 4.00 -19.83
N LYS A 97 27.25 3.11 -20.55
CA LYS A 97 25.88 2.66 -20.22
C LYS A 97 25.81 2.03 -18.84
N ARG A 98 26.81 1.22 -18.47
CA ARG A 98 26.90 0.61 -17.14
C ARG A 98 27.09 1.67 -16.05
N ASN A 99 27.96 2.65 -16.28
CA ASN A 99 28.21 3.74 -15.34
C ASN A 99 26.98 4.65 -15.19
N GLU A 100 26.28 4.93 -16.29
CA GLU A 100 25.00 5.66 -16.28
C GLU A 100 23.96 4.91 -15.43
N PHE A 101 23.79 3.60 -15.68
CA PHE A 101 22.88 2.76 -14.90
C PHE A 101 23.23 2.71 -13.41
N LEU A 102 24.52 2.58 -13.07
CA LEU A 102 24.99 2.62 -11.68
C LEU A 102 24.73 3.98 -11.03
N GLY A 103 24.93 5.08 -11.77
CA GLY A 103 24.63 6.43 -11.31
C GLY A 103 23.14 6.65 -11.07
N GLU A 104 22.27 6.15 -11.96
CA GLU A 104 20.82 6.17 -11.74
C GLU A 104 20.40 5.36 -10.51
N LEU A 105 21.02 4.21 -10.30
CA LEU A 105 20.74 3.36 -9.14
C LEU A 105 21.12 4.07 -7.83
N GLN A 106 22.29 4.72 -7.80
CA GLN A 106 22.72 5.54 -6.65
C GLN A 106 21.78 6.72 -6.40
N LYS A 107 21.35 7.44 -7.45
CA LYS A 107 20.38 8.53 -7.31
C LYS A 107 19.04 8.05 -6.74
N LYS A 108 18.55 6.89 -7.20
CA LYS A 108 17.33 6.27 -6.67
C LYS A 108 17.49 5.86 -5.20
N GLU A 109 18.65 5.28 -4.84
CA GLU A 109 18.95 4.94 -3.45
C GLU A 109 19.00 6.19 -2.57
N GLU A 110 19.68 7.24 -3.01
CA GLU A 110 19.79 8.50 -2.26
C GLU A 110 18.44 9.18 -2.10
N ALA A 111 17.61 9.21 -3.15
CA ALA A 111 16.23 9.69 -3.05
C ALA A 111 15.40 8.89 -2.03
N MET A 112 15.56 7.56 -2.00
CA MET A 112 14.87 6.71 -1.03
C MET A 112 15.36 6.98 0.41
N ARG A 113 16.67 7.15 0.60
CA ARG A 113 17.25 7.52 1.90
C ARG A 113 16.77 8.89 2.37
N GLN A 114 16.76 9.89 1.48
CA GLN A 114 16.26 11.22 1.80
C GLN A 114 14.77 11.19 2.18
N MET A 115 13.94 10.44 1.44
CA MET A 115 12.53 10.27 1.78
C MET A 115 12.34 9.60 3.15
N PHE A 116 13.17 8.61 3.49
CA PHE A 116 13.16 7.98 4.81
C PHE A 116 13.51 8.98 5.92
N VAL A 117 14.60 9.73 5.77
CA VAL A 117 15.03 10.73 6.75
C VAL A 117 13.95 11.80 6.94
N GLN A 118 13.33 12.26 5.86
CA GLN A 118 12.25 13.24 5.92
C GLN A 118 11.04 12.69 6.69
N ARG A 119 10.60 11.45 6.42
CA ARG A 119 9.50 10.82 7.17
C ARG A 119 9.82 10.63 8.64
N VAL A 120 11.05 10.24 8.98
CA VAL A 120 11.49 10.10 10.37
C VAL A 120 11.40 11.45 11.08
N LYS A 121 11.92 12.52 10.45
CA LYS A 121 11.86 13.88 11.00
C LYS A 121 10.43 14.37 11.21
N GLU A 122 9.53 14.12 10.26
CA GLU A 122 8.11 14.45 10.38
C GLU A 122 7.46 13.69 11.54
N LYS A 123 7.73 12.39 11.66
CA LYS A 123 7.18 11.56 12.75
C LYS A 123 7.72 11.93 14.12
N GLU A 124 9.00 12.29 14.22
CA GLU A 124 9.59 12.81 15.46
C GLU A 124 8.95 14.14 15.86
N ALA A 125 8.68 15.03 14.89
CA ALA A 125 8.00 16.30 15.16
C ALA A 125 6.55 16.09 15.64
N GLU A 126 5.80 15.20 15.00
CA GLU A 126 4.45 14.81 15.42
C GLU A 126 4.44 14.24 16.84
N LEU A 127 5.36 13.33 17.15
CA LEU A 127 5.49 12.75 18.49
C LEU A 127 5.82 13.81 19.54
N LYS A 128 6.71 14.74 19.22
CA LYS A 128 7.09 15.83 20.12
C LYS A 128 5.91 16.76 20.42
N GLU A 129 5.08 17.09 19.44
CA GLU A 129 3.87 17.89 19.68
C GLU A 129 2.84 17.11 20.51
N ALA A 130 2.64 15.83 20.23
CA ALA A 130 1.73 14.98 21.01
C ALA A 130 2.18 14.84 22.47
N GLU A 131 3.49 14.69 22.73
CA GLU A 131 4.05 14.68 24.08
C GLU A 131 3.82 16.00 24.80
N LYS A 132 4.05 17.12 24.12
CA LYS A 132 3.80 18.45 24.69
C LYS A 132 2.33 18.64 25.05
N GLU A 133 1.40 18.29 24.16
CA GLU A 133 -0.03 18.35 24.46
C GLU A 133 -0.44 17.48 25.64
N LEU A 134 0.12 16.26 25.73
CA LEU A 134 -0.15 15.35 26.83
C LEU A 134 0.35 15.93 28.16
N HIS A 135 1.53 16.54 28.16
CA HIS A 135 2.09 17.21 29.33
C HIS A 135 1.20 18.38 29.78
N GLU A 136 0.77 19.24 28.85
CA GLU A 136 -0.14 20.34 29.17
C GLU A 136 -1.51 19.85 29.68
N LYS A 137 -2.05 18.77 29.10
CA LYS A 137 -3.29 18.14 29.59
C LYS A 137 -3.11 17.62 31.01
N PHE A 138 -1.99 16.95 31.29
CA PHE A 138 -1.66 16.46 32.62
C PHE A 138 -1.59 17.60 33.64
N ASP A 139 -0.89 18.69 33.33
CA ASP A 139 -0.78 19.85 34.22
C ASP A 139 -2.14 20.51 34.49
N ARG A 140 -2.97 20.65 33.45
CA ARG A 140 -4.35 21.16 33.58
C ARG A 140 -5.19 20.28 34.50
N LEU A 141 -5.17 18.95 34.29
CA LEU A 141 -5.88 17.99 35.12
C LEU A 141 -5.39 17.99 36.57
N LYS A 142 -4.07 18.05 36.77
CA LYS A 142 -3.46 18.11 38.11
C LYS A 142 -3.91 19.35 38.87
N LYS A 143 -3.97 20.51 38.21
CA LYS A 143 -4.45 21.75 38.81
C LYS A 143 -5.94 21.68 39.16
N LEU A 144 -6.78 21.19 38.24
CA LEU A 144 -8.21 20.98 38.50
C LEU A 144 -8.42 20.06 39.70
N HIS A 145 -7.69 18.95 39.76
CA HIS A 145 -7.78 18.00 40.88
C HIS A 145 -7.34 18.66 42.21
N GLN A 146 -6.30 19.49 42.20
CA GLN A 146 -5.88 20.25 43.38
C GLN A 146 -6.96 21.24 43.85
N ASP A 147 -7.56 21.98 42.92
CA ASP A 147 -8.62 22.95 43.22
C ASP A 147 -9.89 22.26 43.75
N GLU A 148 -10.28 21.11 43.17
CA GLU A 148 -11.39 20.29 43.66
C GLU A 148 -11.11 19.71 45.04
N LYS A 149 -9.91 19.17 45.27
CA LYS A 149 -9.50 18.67 46.59
C LYS A 149 -9.59 19.78 47.65
N LYS A 150 -9.09 20.97 47.34
CA LYS A 150 -9.17 22.13 48.24
C LYS A 150 -10.63 22.52 48.53
N LYS A 151 -11.49 22.58 47.50
CA LYS A 151 -12.93 22.84 47.68
C LYS A 151 -13.60 21.79 48.58
N LEU A 152 -13.24 20.52 48.44
CA LEU A 152 -13.78 19.45 49.28
C LEU A 152 -13.28 19.56 50.72
N GLU A 153 -12.01 19.91 50.95
CA GLU A 153 -11.45 20.17 52.28
C GLU A 153 -12.14 21.37 52.95
N ASP A 154 -12.35 22.47 52.23
CA ASP A 154 -13.05 23.66 52.73
C ASP A 154 -14.50 23.34 53.10
N LYS A 155 -15.23 22.59 52.25
CA LYS A 155 -16.59 22.11 52.56
C LYS A 155 -16.62 21.19 53.77
N LYS A 156 -15.68 20.26 53.87
CA LYS A 156 -15.57 19.36 55.02
C LYS A 156 -15.37 20.15 56.31
N LYS A 157 -14.47 21.14 56.30
CA LYS A 157 -14.23 22.00 57.46
C LYS A 157 -15.48 22.78 57.86
N SER A 158 -16.20 23.38 56.91
CA SER A 158 -17.46 24.07 57.17
C SER A 158 -18.51 23.15 57.81
N LEU A 159 -18.63 21.92 57.31
CA LEU A 159 -19.55 20.92 57.87
C LEU A 159 -19.14 20.48 59.27
N ASP A 160 -17.84 20.28 59.53
CA ASP A 160 -17.33 19.96 60.87
C ASP A 160 -17.61 21.12 61.86
N ASP A 161 -17.43 22.37 61.43
CA ASP A 161 -17.74 23.56 62.22
C ASP A 161 -19.25 23.65 62.53
N GLU A 162 -20.12 23.40 61.54
CA GLU A 162 -21.58 23.34 61.72
C GLU A 162 -22.00 22.22 62.68
N VAL A 163 -21.42 21.02 62.53
CA VAL A 163 -21.66 19.88 63.42
C VAL A 163 -21.23 20.19 64.85
N ASN A 164 -20.08 20.83 65.03
CA ASN A 164 -19.59 21.23 66.35
C ASN A 164 -20.49 22.29 66.99
N ALA A 165 -20.91 23.29 66.22
CA ALA A 165 -21.87 24.30 66.69
C ALA A 165 -23.24 23.68 67.04
N PHE A 166 -23.69 22.67 66.29
CA PHE A 166 -24.90 21.92 66.60
C PHE A 166 -24.75 21.11 67.89
N LYS A 167 -23.62 20.41 68.07
CA LYS A 167 -23.32 19.68 69.31
C LYS A 167 -23.30 20.61 70.52
N GLN A 168 -22.63 21.77 70.44
CA GLN A 168 -22.61 22.77 71.51
C GLN A 168 -24.03 23.25 71.86
N ARG A 169 -24.84 23.58 70.85
CA ARG A 169 -26.25 23.97 71.05
C ARG A 169 -27.08 22.85 71.70
N LYS A 170 -26.89 21.61 71.26
CA LYS A 170 -27.54 20.43 71.86
C LYS A 170 -27.16 20.28 73.33
N THR A 171 -25.88 20.31 73.66
CA THR A 171 -25.41 20.19 75.06
C THR A 171 -25.96 21.32 75.93
N ALA A 172 -25.98 22.57 75.43
CA ALA A 172 -26.54 23.70 76.16
C ALA A 172 -28.05 23.54 76.42
N ALA A 173 -28.80 23.03 75.44
CA ALA A 173 -30.22 22.75 75.58
C ALA A 173 -30.50 21.61 76.59
N GLU A 174 -29.72 20.53 76.54
CA GLU A 174 -29.80 19.42 77.52
C GLU A 174 -29.47 19.90 78.94
N LEU A 175 -28.48 20.78 79.10
CA LEU A 175 -28.14 21.37 80.41
C LEU A 175 -29.27 22.24 80.97
N LEU A 176 -29.90 23.07 80.14
CA LEU A 176 -31.08 23.85 80.52
C LEU A 176 -32.27 22.95 80.89
N GLN A 177 -32.47 21.86 80.16
CA GLN A 177 -33.56 20.91 80.42
C GLN A 177 -33.35 20.13 81.73
N SER A 178 -32.12 19.71 82.02
CA SER A 178 -31.76 19.06 83.30
C SER A 178 -31.86 20.00 84.51
N GLN A 179 -31.48 21.27 84.38
CA GLN A 179 -31.72 22.28 85.42
C GLN A 179 -33.21 22.52 85.66
N ALA A 180 -34.03 22.53 84.59
CA ALA A 180 -35.49 22.63 84.71
C ALA A 180 -36.11 21.41 85.42
N GLN A 181 -35.57 20.20 85.20
CA GLN A 181 -36.00 18.98 85.91
C GLN A 181 -35.58 18.94 87.39
N GLN A 182 -34.41 19.49 87.74
CA GLN A 182 -33.99 19.62 89.15
C GLN A 182 -34.76 20.72 89.91
N ALA A 183 -35.16 21.81 89.23
CA ALA A 183 -35.98 22.86 89.83
C ALA A 183 -37.43 22.42 90.11
N GLY A 184 -37.96 21.41 89.38
CA GLY A 184 -39.29 20.84 89.60
C GLY A 184 -39.41 19.90 90.81
N GLY A 185 -38.31 19.50 91.44
CA GLY A 185 -38.30 18.50 92.53
C GLY A 185 -38.45 19.04 93.95
N SER A 186 -38.34 20.35 94.18
CA SER A 186 -38.18 20.92 95.54
C SER A 186 -39.38 21.71 96.09
N GLN A 187 -40.57 21.64 95.47
CA GLN A 187 -41.77 22.32 96.00
C GLN A 187 -43.02 21.43 96.04
N THR A 188 -42.99 20.32 96.77
CA THR A 188 -44.22 19.78 97.36
C THR A 188 -43.91 19.22 98.76
N LEU A 189 -44.82 19.45 99.73
CA LEU A 189 -44.78 19.07 101.14
C LEU A 189 -44.31 20.15 102.13
N LYS A 190 -45.17 21.13 102.39
CA LYS A 190 -45.79 21.40 103.71
C LYS A 190 -46.38 22.81 103.77
N ARG A 191 -47.66 22.96 103.40
CA ARG A 191 -48.52 23.98 104.01
C ARG A 191 -49.99 23.62 103.83
N ASP A 192 -50.50 22.79 104.74
CA ASP A 192 -51.93 22.66 105.00
C ASP A 192 -52.14 22.50 106.51
N LYS A 193 -52.39 23.64 107.19
CA LYS A 193 -53.26 23.72 108.38
C LYS A 193 -53.41 25.18 108.82
N GLU A 194 -54.55 25.78 108.47
CA GLU A 194 -55.40 26.72 109.25
C GLU A 194 -56.48 27.28 108.29
N ARG A 195 -57.61 26.57 108.14
CA ARG A 195 -58.87 26.66 108.92
C ARG A 195 -59.76 27.89 108.57
N LYS A 196 -60.78 27.65 107.75
CA LYS A 196 -62.19 27.88 108.12
C LYS A 196 -63.11 27.02 107.25
#